data_AF-A0A7X8K9R4-F1
#
_entry.id   AF-A0A7X8K9R4-F1
#
_cell.length_a   1.000
_cell.length_b   1.000
_cell.length_c   1.000
_cell.angle_alpha   90.00
_cell.angle_beta   90.00
_cell.angle_gamma   90.00
#
_symmetry.space_group_name_H-M   'P 1'
#
loop_
_entity.id
_entity.type
_entity.pdbx_description
1 polymer ?
#
loop_
_entity_poly.entity_id
_entity_poly.type
_entity_poly.pdbx_seq_one_letter_code
_entity_poly.pdbx_strand_id
1 'polypeptide(L)'
;AEYQVLDIHNGELEASVMNRKTIIRIIREFKPDLIITHRPYDYHPDHRVTSQLVQDASYIMSVPNMLPLTEAMTEFPVICYMSDTFQKPIPFSPDIVIGIDDVFDRKVEMIHSHTSQMYEWLPYNRGVLHTVPTGDEERKEWLREHFLDPRDRADRYRNRLIELYGEAEGKAIRYAEAFEVCEYGRPLQLTRTEIENVFVL
;
A
#
# COMPACT_ATOMS: atom_id res chain seq x y z
N ALA A 1 4.42 -13.47 -10.67
CA ALA A 1 4.82 -12.29 -9.89
C ALA A 1 6.24 -12.53 -9.39
N GLU A 2 7.08 -11.51 -9.43
CA GLU A 2 8.41 -11.52 -8.82
C GLU A 2 8.30 -10.91 -7.42
N TYR A 3 9.01 -11.46 -6.44
CA TYR A 3 9.11 -10.89 -5.11
C TYR A 3 10.54 -11.00 -4.61
N GLN A 4 10.98 -9.97 -3.88
CA GLN A 4 12.27 -9.94 -3.23
C GLN A 4 12.05 -9.78 -1.73
N VAL A 5 12.62 -10.70 -0.94
CA VAL A 5 12.64 -10.60 0.52
C VAL A 5 14.02 -10.10 0.94
N LEU A 6 14.06 -9.00 1.67
CA LEU A 6 15.30 -8.48 2.25
C LEU A 6 15.59 -9.18 3.57
N ASP A 7 16.86 -9.45 3.83
CA ASP A 7 17.33 -10.06 5.08
C ASP A 7 17.38 -8.99 6.19
N ILE A 8 16.20 -8.48 6.57
CA ILE A 8 15.99 -7.51 7.63
C ILE A 8 14.86 -8.05 8.50
N HIS A 9 15.15 -8.31 9.78
CA HIS A 9 14.19 -8.89 10.69
C HIS A 9 13.09 -7.90 11.10
N ASN A 10 11.90 -8.43 11.39
CA ASN A 10 10.76 -7.67 11.86
C ASN A 10 11.08 -6.93 13.16
N GLY A 11 10.86 -5.62 13.18
CA GLY A 11 11.16 -4.72 14.30
C GLY A 11 12.60 -4.18 14.30
N GLU A 12 13.45 -4.60 13.36
CA GLU A 12 14.87 -4.24 13.29
C GLU A 12 15.20 -3.33 12.09
N LEU A 13 14.20 -2.86 11.34
CA LEU A 13 14.44 -1.98 10.20
C LEU A 13 14.90 -0.59 10.67
N GLU A 14 16.14 -0.24 10.32
CA GLU A 14 16.72 1.06 10.62
C GLU A 14 16.68 2.02 9.44
N ALA A 15 16.51 3.32 9.73
CA ALA A 15 16.66 4.42 8.76
C ALA A 15 18.15 4.72 8.48
N SER A 16 18.89 3.70 8.05
CA SER A 16 20.33 3.77 7.83
C SER A 16 20.67 4.08 6.37
N VAL A 17 21.85 4.65 6.13
CA VAL A 17 22.38 4.85 4.77
C VAL A 17 22.53 3.52 4.03
N MET A 18 22.81 2.43 4.76
CA MET A 18 22.92 1.09 4.18
C MET A 18 21.58 0.62 3.63
N ASN A 19 20.50 0.71 4.44
CA ASN A 19 19.16 0.34 3.99
C ASN A 19 18.66 1.26 2.88
N ARG A 20 18.96 2.57 2.94
CA ARG A 20 18.65 3.50 1.86
C ARG A 20 19.33 3.11 0.55
N LYS A 21 20.60 2.70 0.58
CA LYS A 21 21.30 2.16 -0.61
C LYS A 21 20.61 0.90 -1.13
N THR A 22 20.17 0.01 -0.25
CA THR A 22 19.39 -1.17 -0.67
C THR A 22 18.12 -0.77 -1.41
N ILE A 23 17.33 0.17 -0.87
CA ILE A 23 16.11 0.66 -1.51
C ILE A 23 16.40 1.36 -2.86
N ILE A 24 17.40 2.24 -2.93
CA ILE A 24 17.77 2.91 -4.19
C ILE A 24 18.17 1.90 -5.26
N ARG A 25 18.94 0.86 -4.90
CA ARG A 25 19.34 -0.19 -5.84
C ARG A 25 18.12 -0.89 -6.43
N ILE A 26 17.18 -1.32 -5.57
CA ILE A 26 15.94 -1.98 -5.99
C ILE A 26 15.15 -1.09 -6.94
N ILE A 27 14.96 0.19 -6.58
CA ILE A 27 14.22 1.14 -7.40
C ILE A 27 14.89 1.33 -8.77
N ARG A 28 16.22 1.50 -8.83
CA ARG A 28 16.95 1.67 -10.09
C ARG A 28 16.95 0.43 -10.98
N GLU A 29 17.03 -0.76 -10.38
CA GLU A 29 17.03 -2.03 -11.11
C GLU A 29 15.63 -2.36 -11.64
N PHE A 30 14.59 -2.12 -10.83
CA PHE A 30 13.20 -2.39 -11.19
C PHE A 30 12.60 -1.33 -12.12
N LYS A 31 13.04 -0.07 -12.02
CA LYS A 31 12.52 1.10 -12.76
C LYS A 31 10.98 1.24 -12.66
N PRO A 32 10.42 1.39 -11.45
CA PRO A 32 8.97 1.46 -11.25
C PRO A 32 8.36 2.73 -11.86
N ASP A 33 7.14 2.61 -12.38
CA ASP A 33 6.25 3.75 -12.65
C ASP A 33 5.51 4.24 -11.39
N LEU A 34 5.25 3.30 -10.46
CA LEU A 34 4.52 3.51 -9.22
C LEU A 34 5.21 2.80 -8.05
N ILE A 35 5.36 3.50 -6.94
CA ILE A 35 5.77 2.95 -5.63
C ILE A 35 4.63 3.16 -4.65
N ILE A 36 4.16 2.08 -4.03
CA ILE A 36 3.18 2.12 -2.94
C ILE A 36 3.89 1.79 -1.63
N THR A 37 3.76 2.65 -0.62
CA THR A 37 4.39 2.46 0.70
C THR A 37 3.48 2.89 1.85
N HIS A 38 3.94 2.76 3.09
CA HIS A 38 3.21 3.18 4.29
C HIS A 38 3.32 4.70 4.48
N ARG A 39 2.35 5.32 5.19
CA ARG A 39 2.51 6.70 5.66
C ARG A 39 3.63 6.80 6.72
N PRO A 40 4.26 7.97 6.88
CA PRO A 40 5.31 8.17 7.87
C PRO A 40 4.78 8.21 9.32
N TYR A 41 3.45 8.20 9.50
CA TYR A 41 2.78 8.29 10.80
C TYR A 41 1.91 7.06 11.03
N ASP A 42 2.55 6.02 11.53
CA ASP A 42 1.96 4.70 11.77
C ASP A 42 2.31 4.22 13.19
N TYR A 43 1.59 3.24 13.73
CA TYR A 43 1.92 2.60 15.01
C TYR A 43 3.23 1.81 14.93
N HIS A 44 3.48 1.12 13.82
CA HIS A 44 4.59 0.20 13.65
C HIS A 44 5.87 0.97 13.26
N PRO A 45 6.99 0.79 13.99
CA PRO A 45 8.25 1.46 13.67
C PRO A 45 8.71 1.16 12.23
N ASP A 46 8.67 -0.10 11.81
CA ASP A 46 9.11 -0.49 10.46
C ASP A 46 8.27 0.15 9.35
N HIS A 47 6.97 0.41 9.56
CA HIS A 47 6.15 1.12 8.57
C HIS A 47 6.68 2.53 8.36
N ARG A 48 6.94 3.24 9.47
CA ARG A 48 7.49 4.60 9.45
C ARG A 48 8.88 4.63 8.81
N VAL A 49 9.75 3.69 9.17
CA VAL A 49 11.09 3.60 8.59
C VAL A 49 11.06 3.25 7.11
N THR A 50 10.18 2.33 6.69
CA THR A 50 9.99 2.00 5.27
C THR A 50 9.56 3.24 4.48
N SER A 51 8.61 4.01 5.00
CA SER A 51 8.18 5.28 4.41
C SER A 51 9.36 6.26 4.28
N GLN A 52 10.13 6.45 5.36
CA GLN A 52 11.30 7.33 5.36
C GLN A 52 12.36 6.90 4.35
N LEU A 53 12.66 5.60 4.24
CA LEU A 53 13.67 5.10 3.30
C LEU A 53 13.25 5.32 1.84
N VAL A 54 11.97 5.17 1.53
CA VAL A 54 11.43 5.49 0.19
C VAL A 54 11.52 6.99 -0.08
N GLN A 55 11.13 7.84 0.86
CA GLN A 55 11.23 9.30 0.73
C GLN A 55 12.69 9.75 0.56
N ASP A 56 13.62 9.24 1.37
CA ASP A 56 15.04 9.59 1.30
C ASP A 56 15.70 9.08 0.01
N ALA A 57 15.14 8.03 -0.62
CA ALA A 57 15.60 7.52 -1.90
C ALA A 57 15.12 8.37 -3.09
N SER A 58 13.97 9.04 -2.97
CA SER A 58 13.25 9.70 -4.07
C SER A 58 14.10 10.67 -4.90
N TYR A 59 14.84 11.58 -4.27
CA TYR A 59 15.75 12.46 -5.01
C TYR A 59 17.06 11.75 -5.33
N ILE A 60 17.59 10.98 -4.37
CA ILE A 60 18.93 10.40 -4.47
C ILE A 60 19.03 9.34 -5.58
N MET A 61 17.93 8.71 -5.98
CA MET A 61 17.92 7.72 -7.05
C MET A 61 18.31 8.29 -8.42
N SER A 62 18.28 9.61 -8.62
CA SER A 62 18.81 10.26 -9.84
C SER A 62 20.29 10.64 -9.75
N VAL A 63 20.93 10.52 -8.57
CA VAL A 63 22.32 10.95 -8.32
C VAL A 63 23.31 9.83 -8.70
N PRO A 64 24.11 9.94 -9.78
CA PRO A 64 24.95 8.83 -10.25
C PRO A 64 26.00 8.35 -9.23
N ASN A 65 26.56 9.26 -8.44
CA ASN A 65 27.57 8.93 -7.43
C ASN A 65 27.01 8.11 -6.25
N MET A 66 25.70 8.13 -6.03
CA MET A 66 25.06 7.21 -5.10
C MET A 66 24.81 5.90 -5.85
N LEU A 67 25.54 4.84 -5.53
CA LEU A 67 25.54 3.56 -6.26
C LEU A 67 25.99 3.71 -7.73
N PRO A 68 27.27 4.01 -7.98
CA PRO A 68 27.77 4.27 -9.34
C PRO A 68 27.72 3.06 -10.28
N LEU A 69 27.54 1.85 -9.75
CA LEU A 69 27.43 0.61 -10.52
C LEU A 69 25.97 0.24 -10.88
N THR A 70 25.00 1.05 -10.45
CA THR A 70 23.58 0.87 -10.78
C THR A 70 23.10 2.15 -11.46
N GLU A 71 22.64 2.05 -12.71
CA GLU A 71 22.24 3.20 -13.54
C GLU A 71 21.28 4.14 -12.79
N ALA A 72 21.58 5.44 -12.78
CA ALA A 72 20.72 6.43 -12.14
C ALA A 72 19.41 6.61 -12.91
N MET A 73 18.33 6.90 -12.19
CA MET A 73 17.04 7.16 -12.82
C MET A 73 16.99 8.53 -13.48
N THR A 74 16.43 8.59 -14.69
CA THR A 74 16.07 9.83 -15.39
C THR A 74 14.58 10.13 -15.28
N GLU A 75 13.76 9.10 -15.11
CA GLU A 75 12.31 9.18 -14.92
C GLU A 75 11.96 8.85 -13.46
N PHE A 76 10.99 9.55 -12.89
CA PHE A 76 10.64 9.42 -11.47
C PHE A 76 9.29 8.70 -11.32
N PRO A 77 9.18 7.71 -10.41
CA PRO A 77 7.90 7.07 -10.13
C PRO A 77 6.93 8.04 -9.46
N VAL A 78 5.65 7.77 -9.63
CA VAL A 78 4.63 8.25 -8.69
C VAL A 78 4.85 7.50 -7.39
N ILE A 79 4.79 8.20 -6.26
CA ILE A 79 4.84 7.56 -4.94
C ILE A 79 3.50 7.78 -4.27
N CYS A 80 2.92 6.71 -3.73
CA CYS A 80 1.64 6.74 -3.05
C CYS A 80 1.73 6.08 -1.67
N TYR A 81 0.99 6.61 -0.71
CA TYR A 81 0.78 5.96 0.57
C TYR A 81 -0.51 5.15 0.58
N MET A 82 -0.46 3.97 1.21
CA MET A 82 -1.63 3.14 1.46
C MET A 82 -2.57 3.78 2.49
N SER A 83 -3.87 3.56 2.33
CA SER A 83 -4.89 4.00 3.28
C SER A 83 -4.72 3.36 4.66
N ASP A 84 -4.75 4.21 5.68
CA ASP A 84 -4.84 3.85 7.10
C ASP A 84 -5.89 4.73 7.81
N THR A 85 -5.96 4.65 9.15
CA THR A 85 -6.93 5.37 9.99
C THR A 85 -6.30 6.36 10.97
N PHE A 86 -4.98 6.60 10.92
CA PHE A 86 -4.29 7.54 11.80
C PHE A 86 -4.71 8.98 11.52
N GLN A 87 -5.03 9.72 12.58
CA GLN A 87 -5.52 11.11 12.50
C GLN A 87 -4.45 12.15 12.83
N LYS A 88 -3.35 11.73 13.48
CA LYS A 88 -2.27 12.61 13.92
C LYS A 88 -0.94 12.14 13.35
N PRO A 89 -0.02 13.08 13.05
CA PRO A 89 -0.20 14.53 13.08
C PRO A 89 -1.12 15.07 11.98
N ILE A 90 -1.32 14.31 10.90
CA ILE A 90 -2.15 14.67 9.75
C ILE A 90 -3.05 13.47 9.39
N PRO A 91 -4.36 13.66 9.20
CA PRO A 91 -5.25 12.61 8.75
C PRO A 91 -4.94 12.20 7.29
N PHE A 92 -5.27 10.97 6.93
CA PHE A 92 -5.09 10.46 5.56
C PHE A 92 -5.91 11.26 4.55
N SER A 93 -5.29 11.66 3.43
CA SER A 93 -5.95 12.31 2.29
C SER A 93 -6.19 11.32 1.14
N PRO A 94 -7.44 10.97 0.80
CA PRO A 94 -7.75 10.00 -0.25
C PRO A 94 -7.69 10.63 -1.65
N ASP A 95 -6.51 11.03 -2.12
CA ASP A 95 -6.34 11.69 -3.42
C ASP A 95 -6.80 10.79 -4.59
N ILE A 96 -6.53 9.49 -4.45
CA ILE A 96 -6.87 8.44 -5.41
C ILE A 96 -7.77 7.42 -4.71
N VAL A 97 -8.88 7.07 -5.34
CA VAL A 97 -9.75 6.00 -4.87
C VAL A 97 -10.15 5.14 -6.06
N ILE A 98 -9.87 3.84 -5.97
CA ILE A 98 -10.02 2.88 -7.05
C ILE A 98 -11.06 1.84 -6.65
N GLY A 99 -12.10 1.66 -7.47
CA GLY A 99 -13.03 0.54 -7.33
C GLY A 99 -12.35 -0.79 -7.61
N ILE A 100 -12.54 -1.79 -6.75
CA ILE A 100 -11.89 -3.10 -6.85
C ILE A 100 -12.89 -4.26 -6.88
N ASP A 101 -14.14 -4.00 -7.22
CA ASP A 101 -15.21 -5.01 -7.22
C ASP A 101 -14.84 -6.26 -8.03
N ASP A 102 -14.27 -6.08 -9.22
CA ASP A 102 -13.91 -7.18 -10.14
C ASP A 102 -12.76 -8.06 -9.63
N VAL A 103 -11.97 -7.57 -8.68
CA VAL A 103 -10.76 -8.25 -8.17
C VAL A 103 -10.80 -8.50 -6.67
N PHE A 104 -11.90 -8.14 -6.00
CA PHE A 104 -12.01 -8.20 -4.55
C PHE A 104 -11.88 -9.64 -4.04
N ASP A 105 -12.59 -10.60 -4.63
CA ASP A 105 -12.49 -12.01 -4.21
C ASP A 105 -11.07 -12.56 -4.38
N ARG A 106 -10.36 -12.16 -5.43
CA ARG A 106 -8.95 -12.53 -5.60
C ARG A 106 -8.08 -11.97 -4.49
N LYS A 107 -8.34 -10.74 -4.04
CA LYS A 107 -7.65 -10.15 -2.88
C LYS A 107 -7.96 -10.93 -1.60
N VAL A 108 -9.20 -11.39 -1.41
CA VAL A 108 -9.56 -12.26 -0.27
C VAL A 108 -8.75 -13.56 -0.31
N GLU A 109 -8.65 -14.24 -1.46
CA GLU A 109 -7.83 -15.46 -1.59
C GLU A 109 -6.36 -15.23 -1.22
N MET A 110 -5.80 -14.13 -1.70
CA MET A 110 -4.41 -13.76 -1.42
C MET A 110 -4.19 -13.57 0.09
N ILE A 111 -5.10 -12.88 0.78
CA ILE A 111 -4.99 -12.64 2.22
C ILE A 111 -5.25 -13.93 3.02
N HIS A 112 -6.22 -14.74 2.58
CA HIS A 112 -6.54 -16.03 3.18
C HIS A 112 -5.33 -16.98 3.18
N SER A 113 -4.45 -16.88 2.17
CA SER A 113 -3.22 -17.68 2.08
C SER A 113 -2.21 -17.42 3.22
N HIS A 114 -2.35 -16.34 3.98
CA HIS A 114 -1.47 -15.99 5.10
C HIS A 114 -1.97 -16.59 6.43
N THR A 115 -2.10 -17.91 6.51
CA THR A 115 -2.73 -18.62 7.65
C THR A 115 -2.19 -18.19 9.01
N SER A 116 -0.86 -18.17 9.19
CA SER A 116 -0.25 -17.82 10.47
C SER A 116 -0.48 -16.36 10.88
N GLN A 117 -0.72 -15.46 9.92
CA GLN A 117 -1.04 -14.08 10.22
C GLN A 117 -2.52 -13.90 10.53
N MET A 118 -3.38 -14.40 9.64
CA MET A 118 -4.81 -14.10 9.69
C MET A 118 -5.59 -14.94 10.70
N TYR A 119 -5.12 -16.16 11.02
CA TYR A 119 -5.85 -17.12 11.87
C TYR A 119 -5.12 -17.47 13.16
N GLU A 120 -3.86 -17.05 13.32
CA GLU A 120 -3.06 -17.35 14.53
C GLU A 120 -2.60 -16.05 15.20
N TRP A 121 -1.66 -15.33 14.58
CA TRP A 121 -1.01 -14.16 15.20
C TRP A 121 -1.95 -12.96 15.41
N LEU A 122 -2.59 -12.45 14.37
CA LEU A 122 -3.43 -11.26 14.50
C LEU A 122 -4.65 -11.49 15.41
N PRO A 123 -5.36 -12.63 15.34
CA PRO A 123 -6.44 -12.93 16.28
C PRO A 123 -5.94 -13.10 17.72
N TYR A 124 -4.77 -13.71 17.93
CA TYR A 124 -4.12 -13.77 19.25
C TYR A 124 -3.84 -12.38 19.79
N ASN A 125 -3.19 -11.52 18.99
CA ASN A 125 -2.83 -10.16 19.38
C ASN A 125 -4.07 -9.29 19.69
N ARG A 126 -5.20 -9.55 19.03
CA ARG A 126 -6.49 -8.89 19.28
C ARG A 126 -7.32 -9.51 20.41
N GLY A 127 -6.86 -10.62 21.00
CA GLY A 127 -7.60 -11.33 22.06
C GLY A 127 -8.83 -12.11 21.58
N VAL A 128 -8.93 -12.37 20.28
CA VAL A 128 -10.09 -13.04 19.64
C VAL A 128 -9.73 -14.38 19.00
N LEU A 129 -8.56 -14.96 19.30
CA LEU A 129 -8.14 -16.25 18.72
C LEU A 129 -9.18 -17.36 18.89
N HIS A 130 -9.92 -17.36 20.00
CA HIS A 130 -10.95 -18.34 20.29
C HIS A 130 -12.19 -18.26 19.36
N THR A 131 -12.34 -17.18 18.57
CA THR A 131 -13.43 -17.03 17.61
C THR A 131 -13.07 -17.53 16.21
N VAL A 132 -11.79 -17.89 15.98
CA VAL A 132 -11.30 -18.31 14.66
C VAL A 132 -11.82 -19.72 14.33
N PRO A 133 -12.55 -19.90 13.21
CA PRO A 133 -13.01 -21.22 12.80
C PRO A 133 -11.86 -22.17 12.40
N THR A 134 -12.14 -23.46 12.35
CA THR A 134 -11.17 -24.47 11.93
C THR A 134 -11.32 -24.87 10.46
N GLY A 135 -12.52 -24.76 9.88
CA GLY A 135 -12.78 -25.06 8.48
C GLY A 135 -12.32 -23.92 7.55
N ASP A 136 -11.91 -24.30 6.34
CA ASP A 136 -11.26 -23.40 5.39
C ASP A 136 -12.21 -22.32 4.85
N GLU A 137 -13.41 -22.74 4.42
CA GLU A 137 -14.45 -21.84 3.94
C GLU A 137 -14.99 -20.94 5.07
N GLU A 138 -15.15 -21.49 6.27
CA GLU A 138 -15.57 -20.71 7.44
C GLU A 138 -14.52 -19.67 7.84
N ARG A 139 -13.22 -20.01 7.76
CA ARG A 139 -12.12 -19.06 7.99
C ARG A 139 -12.14 -17.93 6.98
N LYS A 140 -12.43 -18.23 5.72
CA LYS A 140 -12.50 -17.25 4.65
C LYS A 140 -13.67 -16.29 4.83
N GLU A 141 -14.83 -16.77 5.25
CA GLU A 141 -15.96 -15.90 5.59
C GLU A 141 -15.67 -15.07 6.84
N TRP A 142 -15.09 -15.69 7.87
CA TRP A 142 -14.66 -15.00 9.08
C TRP A 142 -13.63 -13.89 8.78
N LEU A 143 -12.69 -14.12 7.86
CA LEU A 143 -11.72 -13.14 7.37
C LEU A 143 -12.41 -11.93 6.74
N ARG A 144 -13.42 -12.17 5.89
CA ARG A 144 -14.22 -11.10 5.27
C ARG A 144 -14.92 -10.26 6.32
N GLU A 145 -15.48 -10.86 7.36
CA GLU A 145 -16.22 -10.09 8.37
C GLU A 145 -15.31 -9.30 9.32
N HIS A 146 -14.13 -9.83 9.68
CA HIS A 146 -13.34 -9.33 10.82
C HIS A 146 -12.06 -8.55 10.44
N PHE A 147 -11.56 -8.74 9.21
CA PHE A 147 -10.29 -8.16 8.77
C PHE A 147 -10.37 -7.40 7.46
N LEU A 148 -11.34 -7.75 6.61
CA LEU A 148 -11.57 -7.11 5.34
C LEU A 148 -12.96 -6.53 5.37
N ASP A 149 -13.16 -5.37 6.02
CA ASP A 149 -14.35 -4.56 5.75
C ASP A 149 -14.04 -3.53 4.64
N PRO A 150 -14.00 -3.93 3.36
CA PRO A 150 -13.71 -3.04 2.23
C PRO A 150 -14.83 -2.03 1.95
N ARG A 151 -16.04 -2.22 2.52
CA ARG A 151 -17.12 -1.24 2.41
C ARG A 151 -16.72 0.04 3.11
N ASP A 152 -16.01 -0.07 4.23
CA ASP A 152 -15.52 1.08 4.98
C ASP A 152 -14.76 2.07 4.09
N ARG A 153 -13.91 1.63 3.15
CA ARG A 153 -13.21 2.54 2.24
C ARG A 153 -14.12 3.13 1.16
N ALA A 154 -14.93 2.31 0.50
CA ALA A 154 -15.86 2.80 -0.53
C ALA A 154 -16.90 3.77 0.06
N ASP A 155 -17.33 3.55 1.30
CA ASP A 155 -18.28 4.38 2.01
C ASP A 155 -17.62 5.65 2.55
N ARG A 156 -16.44 5.55 3.19
CA ARG A 156 -15.66 6.73 3.64
C ARG A 156 -15.33 7.68 2.50
N TYR A 157 -15.05 7.15 1.31
CA TYR A 157 -14.54 7.94 0.18
C TYR A 157 -15.52 8.00 -1.01
N ARG A 158 -16.82 7.82 -0.74
CA ARG A 158 -17.86 7.78 -1.77
C ARG A 158 -17.87 9.00 -2.68
N ASN A 159 -17.66 10.19 -2.12
CA ASN A 159 -17.63 11.43 -2.91
C ASN A 159 -16.50 11.39 -3.96
N ARG A 160 -15.32 10.88 -3.59
CA ARG A 160 -14.19 10.77 -4.51
C ARG A 160 -14.43 9.74 -5.61
N LEU A 161 -15.08 8.62 -5.27
CA LEU A 161 -15.55 7.65 -6.28
C LEU A 161 -16.54 8.30 -7.25
N ILE A 162 -17.49 9.10 -6.78
CA ILE A 162 -18.45 9.81 -7.64
C ILE A 162 -17.75 10.84 -8.53
N GLU A 163 -16.76 11.57 -8.01
CA GLU A 163 -15.97 12.51 -8.81
C GLU A 163 -15.19 11.83 -9.94
N LEU A 164 -14.60 10.66 -9.66
CA LEU A 164 -13.76 9.94 -10.62
C LEU A 164 -14.58 9.12 -11.62
N TYR A 165 -15.61 8.40 -11.16
CA TYR A 165 -16.38 7.44 -11.93
C TYR A 165 -17.74 7.97 -12.40
N GLY A 166 -18.17 9.13 -11.91
CA GLY A 166 -19.52 9.66 -12.14
C GLY A 166 -20.55 9.10 -11.15
N GLU A 167 -21.73 9.71 -11.11
CA GLU A 167 -22.71 9.45 -10.05
C GLU A 167 -23.24 8.01 -10.02
N ALA A 168 -23.56 7.43 -11.17
CA ALA A 168 -24.13 6.09 -11.25
C ALA A 168 -23.10 5.00 -10.89
N GLU A 169 -21.94 5.00 -11.55
CA GLU A 169 -20.86 4.04 -11.32
C GLU A 169 -20.25 4.24 -9.93
N GLY A 170 -19.94 5.49 -9.57
CA GLY A 170 -19.34 5.83 -8.27
C GLY A 170 -20.22 5.48 -7.07
N LYS A 171 -21.55 5.46 -7.20
CA LYS A 171 -22.47 4.96 -6.16
C LYS A 171 -22.58 3.43 -6.12
N ALA A 172 -22.36 2.76 -7.24
CA ALA A 172 -22.49 1.31 -7.36
C ALA A 172 -21.26 0.55 -6.83
N ILE A 173 -20.08 1.17 -6.82
CA ILE A 173 -18.83 0.53 -6.36
C ILE A 173 -18.97 0.05 -4.91
N ARG A 174 -18.74 -1.24 -4.67
CA ARG A 174 -18.91 -1.84 -3.34
C ARG A 174 -17.62 -1.85 -2.54
N TYR A 175 -16.50 -2.03 -3.21
CA TYR A 175 -15.18 -2.22 -2.63
C TYR A 175 -14.19 -1.27 -3.28
N ALA A 176 -13.39 -0.59 -2.45
CA ALA A 176 -12.41 0.36 -2.94
C ALA A 176 -11.10 0.31 -2.17
N GLU A 177 -10.01 0.64 -2.87
CA GLU A 177 -8.73 1.02 -2.28
C GLU A 177 -8.55 2.52 -2.39
N ALA A 178 -7.87 3.10 -1.41
CA ALA A 178 -7.56 4.53 -1.42
C ALA A 178 -6.07 4.74 -1.19
N PHE A 179 -5.54 5.75 -1.88
CA PHE A 179 -4.13 6.13 -1.82
C PHE A 179 -3.98 7.64 -1.70
N GLU A 180 -2.99 8.05 -0.92
CA GLU A 180 -2.56 9.45 -0.79
C GLU A 180 -1.32 9.65 -1.67
N VAL A 181 -1.26 10.73 -2.44
CA VAL A 181 -0.08 11.02 -3.26
C VAL A 181 1.04 11.56 -2.36
N CYS A 182 2.22 10.95 -2.45
CA CYS A 182 3.40 11.40 -1.75
C CYS A 182 4.12 12.49 -2.55
N GLU A 183 4.36 13.63 -1.90
CA GLU A 183 4.99 14.82 -2.50
C GLU A 183 6.45 14.60 -2.95
N TYR A 184 7.09 13.50 -2.52
CA TYR A 184 8.45 13.13 -2.92
C TYR A 184 8.51 12.39 -4.27
N GLY A 185 7.38 11.89 -4.78
CA GLY A 185 7.29 11.28 -6.11
C GLY A 185 7.13 12.30 -7.22
N ARG A 186 7.04 11.84 -8.48
CA ARG A 186 6.63 12.74 -9.56
C ARG A 186 5.19 13.23 -9.32
N PRO A 187 4.86 14.48 -9.68
CA PRO A 187 3.49 14.97 -9.62
C PRO A 187 2.53 14.11 -10.43
N LEU A 188 1.33 13.89 -9.90
CA LEU A 188 0.27 13.12 -10.55
C LEU A 188 -0.93 14.03 -10.82
N GLN A 189 -1.46 14.00 -12.06
CA GLN A 189 -2.74 14.63 -12.34
C GLN A 189 -3.87 13.73 -11.84
N LEU A 190 -4.72 14.24 -10.95
CA LEU A 190 -5.78 13.46 -10.30
C LEU A 190 -7.02 13.26 -11.18
N THR A 191 -6.80 12.92 -12.45
CA THR A 191 -7.85 12.56 -13.43
C THR A 191 -7.97 11.04 -13.51
N ARG A 192 -9.16 10.53 -13.87
CA ARG A 192 -9.40 9.09 -14.03
C ARG A 192 -8.39 8.45 -14.99
N THR A 193 -8.19 9.04 -16.16
CA THR A 193 -7.27 8.51 -17.18
C THR A 193 -5.82 8.39 -16.70
N GLU A 194 -5.29 9.42 -16.01
CA GLU A 194 -3.92 9.35 -15.49
C GLU A 194 -3.79 8.32 -14.37
N ILE A 195 -4.81 8.20 -13.50
CA ILE A 195 -4.85 7.18 -12.44
C ILE A 195 -4.88 5.78 -13.07
N GLU A 196 -5.73 5.53 -14.07
CA GLU A 196 -5.83 4.25 -14.78
C GLU A 196 -4.51 3.88 -15.46
N ASN A 197 -3.82 4.85 -16.07
CA ASN A 197 -2.50 4.62 -16.68
C ASN A 197 -1.45 4.20 -15.64
N VAL A 198 -1.40 4.87 -14.49
CA VAL A 198 -0.37 4.62 -13.45
C VAL A 198 -0.65 3.32 -12.67
N PHE A 199 -1.92 3.02 -12.41
CA PHE A 199 -2.32 1.80 -11.69
C PHE A 199 -2.57 0.60 -12.61
N VAL A 200 -2.46 0.80 -13.93
CA VAL A 200 -2.65 -0.22 -14.97
C VAL A 200 -4.04 -0.89 -14.83
N LEU A 201 -5.07 -0.05 -14.74
CA LEU A 201 -6.48 -0.45 -14.58
C LEU A 201 -7.19 -0.58 -15.92
#